data_AF-A0A554J7Q2-F1
#
_entry.id   AF-A0A554J7Q2-F1
#
_cell.length_a   1.000
_cell.length_b   1.000
_cell.length_c   1.000
_cell.angle_alpha   90.00
_cell.angle_beta   90.00
_cell.angle_gamma   90.00
#
_symmetry.space_group_name_H-M   'P 1'
#
loop_
_entity.id
_entity.type
_entity.pdbx_description
1 polymer ?
#
loop_
_entity_poly.entity_id
_entity_poly.type
_entity_poly.pdbx_seq_one_letter_code
_entity_poly.pdbx_strand_id
1 'polypeptide(L)' 'LDEKLEALVELAHDFEKITPPKHFAILKKHIKAFVTGFAGAAEMRAKLMLAENATELEEIIRKK' A
#
# COMPACT_ATOMS: atom_id res chain seq x y z
N LEU A 1 11.54 0.35 -9.02
CA LEU A 1 10.83 -0.29 -7.88
C LEU A 1 10.14 0.79 -7.06
N ASP A 2 10.86 1.87 -6.76
CA ASP A 2 10.34 3.02 -6.00
C ASP A 2 9.07 3.64 -6.64
N GLU A 3 9.03 3.85 -7.97
CA GLU A 3 7.83 4.43 -8.63
C GLU A 3 6.53 3.64 -8.41
N LYS A 4 6.60 2.30 -8.36
CA LYS A 4 5.40 1.47 -8.10
C LYS A 4 4.93 1.58 -6.65
N LEU A 5 5.88 1.73 -5.72
CA LEU A 5 5.58 1.87 -4.31
C LEU A 5 5.05 3.28 -4.01
N GLU A 6 5.61 4.31 -4.65
CA GLU A 6 5.08 5.68 -4.59
C GLU A 6 3.67 5.76 -5.16
N ALA A 7 3.42 5.15 -6.33
CA ALA A 7 2.07 5.07 -6.89
C ALA A 7 1.07 4.36 -5.97
N LEU A 8 1.53 3.36 -5.19
CA LEU A 8 0.68 2.71 -4.18
C LEU A 8 0.36 3.64 -3.01
N VAL A 9 1.32 4.46 -2.57
CA VAL A 9 1.10 5.48 -1.52
C VAL A 9 0.10 6.52 -1.99
N GLU A 10 0.26 7.07 -3.18
CA GLU A 10 -0.69 8.03 -3.76
C GLU A 10 -2.09 7.41 -3.87
N LEU A 11 -2.19 6.19 -4.40
CA LEU A 11 -3.45 5.46 -4.48
C LEU A 11 -4.10 5.27 -3.11
N ALA A 12 -3.31 4.99 -2.07
CA ALA A 12 -3.83 4.84 -0.71
C ALA A 12 -4.43 6.14 -0.16
N HIS A 13 -3.73 7.25 -0.34
CA HIS A 13 -4.19 8.58 0.07
C HIS A 13 -5.43 9.02 -0.71
N ASP A 14 -5.48 8.77 -2.01
CA ASP A 14 -6.65 9.09 -2.82
C ASP A 14 -7.83 8.17 -2.52
N PHE A 15 -7.58 6.91 -2.15
CA PHE A 15 -8.63 5.98 -1.75
C PHE A 15 -9.39 6.45 -0.51
N GLU A 16 -8.70 7.07 0.46
CA GLU A 16 -9.33 7.66 1.66
C GLU A 16 -10.21 8.88 1.34
N LYS A 17 -9.92 9.58 0.23
CA LYS A 17 -10.72 10.73 -0.24
C LYS A 17 -11.96 10.31 -1.04
N ILE A 18 -12.09 9.03 -1.39
CA ILE A 18 -13.24 8.54 -2.17
C ILE A 18 -14.53 8.66 -1.34
N THR A 19 -15.56 9.23 -1.97
CA THR A 19 -16.90 9.34 -1.39
C THR A 19 -17.89 8.49 -2.22
N PRO A 20 -18.69 7.59 -1.60
CA PRO A 20 -18.76 7.29 -0.17
C PRO A 20 -17.50 6.59 0.36
N PRO A 21 -17.16 6.77 1.65
CA PRO A 21 -15.97 6.14 2.23
C PRO A 21 -16.07 4.62 2.12
N LYS A 22 -14.97 4.01 1.68
CA LYS A 22 -14.85 2.56 1.52
C LYS A 22 -13.84 2.01 2.51
N HIS A 23 -14.06 0.77 2.95
CA HIS A 23 -13.09 0.08 3.80
C HIS A 23 -11.73 -0.05 3.09
N PHE A 24 -10.66 0.36 3.77
CA PHE A 24 -9.27 0.27 3.31
C PHE A 24 -8.86 -1.18 2.94
N ALA A 25 -9.54 -2.18 3.50
CA ALA A 25 -9.38 -3.59 3.12
C ALA A 25 -9.57 -3.88 1.62
N ILE A 26 -10.31 -3.02 0.89
CA ILE A 26 -10.45 -3.14 -0.57
C ILE A 26 -9.11 -2.84 -1.26
N LEU A 27 -8.41 -1.77 -0.84
CA LEU A 27 -7.10 -1.41 -1.36
C LEU A 27 -6.08 -2.54 -1.14
N LYS A 28 -6.13 -3.23 0.01
CA LYS A 28 -5.24 -4.36 0.34
C LYS A 28 -5.25 -5.48 -0.70
N LYS A 29 -6.37 -5.66 -1.40
CA LYS A 29 -6.48 -6.66 -2.49
C LYS A 29 -5.59 -6.33 -3.69
N HIS A 30 -5.33 -5.04 -3.91
CA HIS A 30 -4.54 -4.55 -5.05
C HIS A 30 -3.03 -4.47 -4.75
N ILE A 31 -2.63 -4.42 -3.46
CA ILE A 31 -1.21 -4.34 -3.03
C ILE A 31 -0.34 -5.42 -3.68
N LYS A 32 -0.88 -6.64 -3.89
CA LYS A 32 -0.16 -7.74 -4.56
C LYS A 32 0.42 -7.34 -5.93
N ALA A 33 -0.26 -6.50 -6.69
CA ALA A 33 0.16 -6.11 -8.03
C ALA A 33 1.36 -5.13 -8.01
N PHE A 34 1.47 -4.34 -6.95
CA PHE A 34 2.56 -3.37 -6.76
C PHE A 34 3.79 -4.01 -6.12
N VAL A 35 3.56 -4.95 -5.20
CA VAL A 35 4.60 -5.58 -4.36
C VAL A 35 4.91 -6.99 -4.88
N THR A 36 5.51 -7.06 -6.07
CA THR A 36 5.87 -8.33 -6.73
C THR A 36 7.14 -8.19 -7.59
N GLY A 37 7.88 -9.29 -7.75
CA GLY A 37 9.02 -9.36 -8.69
C GLY A 37 10.36 -8.82 -8.17
N PHE A 38 10.55 -8.73 -6.85
CA PHE A 38 11.82 -8.32 -6.24
C PHE A 38 12.11 -9.08 -4.93
N ALA A 39 13.38 -9.11 -4.53
CA ALA A 39 13.81 -9.74 -3.28
C ALA A 39 13.20 -9.03 -2.06
N GLY A 40 12.58 -9.78 -1.15
CA GLY A 40 11.88 -9.22 0.01
C GLY A 40 10.44 -8.77 -0.24
N ALA A 41 9.89 -8.96 -1.45
CA ALA A 41 8.51 -8.57 -1.77
C ALA A 41 7.46 -9.25 -0.87
N ALA A 42 7.70 -10.51 -0.47
CA ALA A 42 6.80 -11.23 0.44
C ALA A 42 6.76 -10.62 1.84
N GLU A 43 7.91 -10.25 2.39
CA GLU A 43 8.02 -9.59 3.70
C GLU A 43 7.42 -8.19 3.68
N MET A 44 7.73 -7.41 2.64
CA MET A 44 7.13 -6.09 2.44
C MET A 44 5.61 -6.19 2.33
N ARG A 45 5.09 -7.17 1.60
CA ARG A 45 3.65 -7.40 1.51
C ARG A 45 3.03 -7.77 2.86
N ALA A 46 3.70 -8.61 3.65
CA ALA A 46 3.23 -8.96 4.99
C ALA A 46 3.11 -7.71 5.88
N LYS A 47 4.09 -6.81 5.84
CA LYS A 47 4.03 -5.51 6.54
C LYS A 47 2.86 -4.66 6.03
N LEU A 48 2.73 -4.49 4.71
CA LEU A 48 1.69 -3.66 4.10
C LEU A 48 0.26 -4.18 4.36
N MET A 49 0.10 -5.49 4.60
CA MET A 49 -1.20 -6.06 5.01
C MET A 49 -1.60 -5.65 6.43
N LEU A 50 -0.65 -5.31 7.30
CA LEU A 50 -0.89 -4.86 8.67
C LEU A 50 -1.36 -3.40 8.74
N ALA A 51 -1.00 -2.56 7.76
CA ALA A 51 -1.40 -1.16 7.73
C ALA A 51 -2.93 -0.98 7.70
N GLU A 52 -3.49 -0.11 8.54
CA GLU A 52 -4.93 0.15 8.61
C GLU A 52 -5.37 1.38 7.80
N ASN A 53 -4.44 2.26 7.45
CA ASN A 53 -4.67 3.54 6.79
C ASN A 53 -3.54 3.89 5.80
N ALA A 54 -3.74 4.95 5.00
CA ALA A 54 -2.75 5.38 4.01
C ALA A 54 -1.43 5.83 4.66
N THR A 55 -1.49 6.45 5.83
CA THR A 55 -0.31 6.93 6.57
C THR A 55 0.59 5.78 7.01
N GLU A 56 0.06 4.74 7.64
CA GLU A 56 0.82 3.55 8.04
C GLU A 56 1.43 2.83 6.83
N LEU A 57 0.69 2.78 5.72
CA LEU A 57 1.17 2.20 4.47
C LEU A 57 2.38 2.98 3.93
N GLU A 58 2.30 4.31 3.94
CA GLU A 58 3.39 5.19 3.57
C GLU A 58 4.61 5.02 4.49
N GLU A 59 4.40 4.96 5.81
CA GLU A 59 5.48 4.76 6.77
C GLU A 59 6.24 3.45 6.53
N ILE A 60 5.53 2.37 6.19
CA ILE A 60 6.15 1.06 5.88
C ILE A 60 7.00 1.13 4.61
N ILE A 61 6.58 1.92 3.61
CA ILE A 61 7.31 2.07 2.35
C ILE A 61 8.51 3.00 2.51
N ARG A 62 8.36 4.07 3.30
CA ARG A 62 9.40 5.10 3.51
C ARG A 62 10.42 4.73 4.58
N LYS A 63 10.07 3.89 5.58
CA LYS A 63 11.05 3.23 6.45
C LYS A 63 11.80 2.16 5.67
N LYS A 64 12.78 2.59 4.85
CA LYS A 64 13.84 1.72 4.32
C LYS A 64 14.78 1.29 5.45
#